data_AF-A0A3S3U6R3-F1
#
_entry.id   AF-A0A3S3U6R3-F1
#
_cell.length_a   1.000
_cell.length_b   1.000
_cell.length_c   1.000
_cell.angle_alpha   90.00
_cell.angle_beta   90.00
_cell.angle_gamma   90.00
#
_symmetry.space_group_name_H-M   'P 1'
#
loop_
_entity.id
_entity.type
_entity.pdbx_description
1 polymer ?
#
loop_
_entity_poly.entity_id
_entity_poly.type
_entity_poly.pdbx_seq_one_letter_code
_entity_poly.pdbx_strand_id
1 'polypeptide(L)'
;ELGCCHHHSPALRRPAPRLIDHTILAQMRPGSVIIDMAVETGGNVEGSEVDTIVEIEGVKILGIANLPGRVAATASQMYSANLGNFVEHFWDKENKVLTVDQEDEIMQGALITHNGEIVSKMYKNIMNK
;
A
#
# COMPACT_ATOMS: atom_id res chain seq x y z
N GLU A 1 -21.77 9.79 -18.18
CA GLU A 1 -22.06 8.70 -17.22
C GLU A 1 -20.79 7.90 -17.03
N LEU A 2 -20.18 8.03 -15.85
CA LEU A 2 -18.91 7.40 -15.48
C LEU A 2 -19.15 5.91 -15.27
N GLY A 3 -18.93 5.11 -16.32
CA GLY A 3 -18.91 3.66 -16.24
C GLY A 3 -17.74 3.21 -15.37
N CYS A 4 -18.09 2.67 -14.21
CA CYS A 4 -17.19 2.10 -13.21
C CYS A 4 -16.25 1.08 -13.87
N CYS A 5 -14.94 1.36 -13.86
CA CYS A 5 -13.90 0.45 -14.35
C CYS A 5 -13.77 -0.77 -13.42
N HIS A 6 -14.66 -1.76 -13.55
CA HIS A 6 -14.54 -3.08 -12.94
C HIS A 6 -13.67 -4.04 -13.78
N HIS A 7 -12.53 -3.58 -14.31
CA HIS A 7 -11.52 -4.47 -14.88
C HIS A 7 -10.46 -4.74 -13.80
N HIS A 8 -10.81 -5.65 -12.88
CA HIS A 8 -9.91 -6.10 -11.82
C HIS A 8 -8.82 -7.00 -12.43
N SER A 9 -7.64 -6.43 -12.68
CA SER A 9 -6.44 -7.22 -12.93
C SER A 9 -6.02 -7.89 -11.60
N PRO A 10 -6.04 -9.23 -11.47
CA PRO A 10 -5.93 -9.92 -10.17
C PRO A 10 -4.57 -9.80 -9.47
N ALA A 11 -3.57 -9.20 -10.12
CA ALA A 11 -2.20 -9.14 -9.64
C ALA A 11 -1.89 -7.90 -8.79
N LEU A 12 -2.62 -6.78 -8.98
CA LEU A 12 -2.26 -5.51 -8.33
C LEU A 12 -3.02 -5.26 -7.02
N ARG A 13 -4.22 -5.83 -6.85
CA ARG A 13 -5.02 -5.71 -5.62
C ARG A 13 -5.80 -6.99 -5.39
N ARG A 14 -5.21 -7.94 -4.65
CA ARG A 14 -5.99 -9.00 -4.00
C ARG A 14 -6.56 -8.42 -2.70
N PRO A 15 -7.83 -8.72 -2.35
CA PRO A 15 -8.33 -8.39 -1.02
C PRO A 15 -7.40 -9.01 0.03
N ALA A 16 -7.23 -8.33 1.15
CA ALA A 16 -6.43 -8.82 2.26
C ALA A 16 -6.87 -10.25 2.62
N PRO A 17 -5.93 -11.17 2.86
CA PRO A 17 -6.28 -12.51 3.27
C PRO A 17 -6.95 -12.45 4.65
N ARG A 18 -8.08 -13.13 4.84
CA ARG A 18 -8.65 -13.31 6.18
C ARG A 18 -7.78 -14.29 6.96
N LEU A 19 -7.01 -13.78 7.92
CA LEU A 19 -6.09 -14.55 8.75
C LEU A 19 -6.68 -14.87 10.13
N ILE A 20 -7.53 -13.99 10.64
CA ILE A 20 -8.16 -14.11 11.96
C ILE A 20 -9.68 -14.15 11.74
N ASP A 21 -10.26 -15.35 11.86
CA ASP A 21 -11.70 -15.58 11.77
C ASP A 21 -12.36 -15.59 13.16
N HIS A 22 -13.70 -15.67 13.18
CA HIS A 22 -14.46 -15.77 14.43
C HIS A 22 -14.03 -16.93 15.34
N THR A 23 -13.59 -18.05 14.78
CA THR A 23 -13.15 -19.22 15.56
C THR A 23 -11.86 -18.94 16.32
N ILE A 24 -10.96 -18.18 15.70
CA ILE A 24 -9.71 -17.71 16.34
C ILE A 24 -10.04 -16.64 17.38
N LEU A 25 -10.92 -15.68 17.07
CA LEU A 25 -11.33 -14.63 18.01
C LEU A 25 -11.93 -15.22 19.30
N ALA A 26 -12.78 -16.24 19.20
CA ALA A 26 -13.39 -16.91 20.34
C ALA A 26 -12.39 -17.64 21.26
N GLN A 27 -11.19 -17.97 20.75
CA GLN A 27 -10.12 -18.59 21.53
C GLN A 27 -9.19 -17.59 22.21
N MET A 28 -9.32 -16.30 21.89
CA MET A 28 -8.52 -15.25 22.51
C MET A 28 -9.01 -14.95 23.93
N ARG A 29 -8.12 -14.41 24.76
CA ARG A 29 -8.50 -13.99 26.11
C ARG A 29 -9.40 -12.75 26.02
N PRO A 30 -10.51 -12.68 26.77
CA PRO A 30 -11.30 -11.45 26.87
C PRO A 30 -10.44 -10.27 27.33
N GLY A 31 -10.67 -9.10 26.74
CA GLY A 31 -9.86 -7.89 26.93
C GLY A 31 -8.66 -7.79 26.00
N SER A 32 -8.41 -8.77 25.12
CA SER A 32 -7.38 -8.67 24.08
C SER A 32 -7.69 -7.56 23.09
N VAL A 33 -6.64 -7.05 22.43
CA VAL A 33 -6.75 -5.97 21.43
C VAL A 33 -6.03 -6.38 20.15
N ILE A 34 -6.70 -6.20 19.02
CA ILE A 34 -6.15 -6.37 17.67
C ILE A 34 -6.11 -5.01 16.98
N ILE A 35 -5.01 -4.71 16.30
CA ILE A 35 -4.88 -3.56 15.40
C ILE A 35 -4.79 -4.10 13.98
N ASP A 36 -5.84 -3.92 13.19
CA ASP A 36 -5.87 -4.39 11.80
C ASP A 36 -5.39 -3.29 10.85
N MET A 37 -4.09 -3.34 10.54
CA MET A 37 -3.45 -2.38 9.62
C MET A 37 -3.86 -2.57 8.15
N ALA A 38 -4.58 -3.65 7.81
CA ALA A 38 -5.01 -3.95 6.44
C ALA A 38 -6.51 -3.69 6.22
N VAL A 39 -7.17 -2.97 7.14
CA VAL A 39 -8.62 -2.72 7.10
C VAL A 39 -9.07 -2.04 5.78
N GLU A 40 -8.24 -1.17 5.20
CA GLU A 40 -8.55 -0.45 3.96
C GLU A 40 -8.52 -1.35 2.70
N THR A 41 -7.94 -2.54 2.78
CA THR A 41 -7.80 -3.49 1.66
C THR A 41 -8.61 -4.77 1.85
N GLY A 42 -9.55 -4.78 2.80
CA GLY A 42 -10.44 -5.90 3.09
C GLY A 42 -10.27 -6.48 4.49
N GLY A 43 -9.22 -6.08 5.22
CA GLY A 43 -8.95 -6.50 6.59
C GLY A 43 -8.37 -7.91 6.70
N ASN A 44 -7.44 -8.10 7.64
CA ASN A 44 -6.97 -9.44 7.98
C ASN A 44 -7.88 -10.13 9.01
N VAL A 45 -8.74 -9.36 9.68
CA VAL A 45 -9.59 -9.81 10.78
C VAL A 45 -11.05 -9.74 10.39
N GLU A 46 -11.77 -10.82 10.61
CA GLU A 46 -13.20 -10.89 10.37
C GLU A 46 -13.97 -9.93 11.29
N GLY A 47 -14.88 -9.15 10.69
CA GLY A 47 -15.65 -8.12 11.41
C GLY A 47 -14.88 -6.81 11.66
N SER A 48 -13.65 -6.67 11.17
CA SER A 48 -12.92 -5.40 11.21
C SER A 48 -13.61 -4.33 10.35
N GLU A 49 -13.78 -3.13 10.90
CA GLU A 49 -14.44 -2.00 10.24
C GLU A 49 -13.51 -0.78 10.17
N VAL A 50 -13.46 -0.13 8.99
CA VAL A 50 -12.61 1.04 8.75
C VAL A 50 -12.99 2.19 9.68
N ASP A 51 -11.97 2.80 10.28
CA ASP A 51 -12.01 3.90 11.24
C ASP A 51 -12.91 3.67 12.46
N THR A 52 -13.14 2.41 12.80
CA THR A 52 -14.02 2.00 13.90
C THR A 52 -13.29 1.08 14.88
N ILE A 53 -13.76 1.08 16.13
CA ILE A 53 -13.36 0.10 17.15
C ILE A 53 -14.57 -0.79 17.41
N VAL A 54 -14.47 -2.05 17.03
CA VAL A 54 -15.51 -3.05 17.29
C VAL A 54 -15.06 -3.99 18.40
N GLU A 55 -16.02 -4.61 19.09
CA GLU A 55 -15.75 -5.65 20.08
C GLU A 55 -16.46 -6.94 19.67
N ILE A 56 -15.70 -8.00 19.50
CA ILE A 56 -16.16 -9.32 19.03
C ILE A 56 -15.59 -10.37 19.97
N GLU A 57 -16.44 -11.22 20.56
CA GLU A 57 -16.02 -12.27 21.51
C GLU A 57 -15.16 -11.74 22.69
N GLY A 58 -15.43 -10.51 23.14
CA GLY A 58 -14.65 -9.84 24.19
C GLY A 58 -13.26 -9.34 23.75
N VAL A 59 -12.96 -9.35 22.46
CA VAL A 59 -11.73 -8.81 21.85
C VAL A 59 -12.04 -7.50 21.15
N LYS A 60 -11.24 -6.45 21.41
CA LYS A 60 -11.37 -5.16 20.70
C LYS A 60 -10.55 -5.18 19.43
N ILE A 61 -11.16 -4.81 18.30
CA ILE A 61 -10.53 -4.74 16.99
C ILE A 61 -10.54 -3.29 16.54
N LEU A 62 -9.35 -2.74 16.32
CA LEU A 62 -9.14 -1.37 15.86
C LEU A 62 -8.83 -1.41 14.37
N GLY A 63 -9.79 -1.04 13.55
CA GLY A 63 -9.62 -0.92 12.10
C GLY A 63 -9.23 0.50 11.72
N ILE A 64 -8.06 0.98 12.17
CA ILE A 64 -7.64 2.37 11.93
C ILE A 64 -7.01 2.52 10.53
N ALA A 65 -7.62 3.34 9.68
CA ALA A 65 -7.03 3.72 8.39
C ALA A 65 -5.87 4.69 8.56
N ASN A 66 -5.01 4.78 7.55
CA ASN A 66 -3.91 5.75 7.47
C ASN A 66 -3.12 5.90 8.79
N LEU A 67 -2.66 4.77 9.35
CA LEU A 67 -1.88 4.77 10.58
C LEU A 67 -0.62 5.68 10.50
N PRO A 68 0.11 5.77 9.37
CA PRO A 68 1.20 6.74 9.22
C PRO A 68 0.76 8.19 9.42
N GLY A 69 -0.46 8.55 9.02
CA GLY A 69 -1.05 9.87 9.26
C GLY A 69 -1.21 10.23 10.74
N ARG A 70 -1.31 9.23 11.64
CA ARG A 70 -1.37 9.47 13.10
C ARG A 70 -0.01 9.80 13.71
N VAL A 71 1.08 9.52 12.98
CA VAL A 71 2.45 9.87 13.35
C VAL A 71 3.09 10.74 12.27
N ALA A 72 2.32 11.73 11.80
CA ALA A 72 2.61 12.53 10.61
C ALA A 72 4.03 13.13 10.58
N ALA A 73 4.54 13.63 11.70
CA ALA A 73 5.87 14.23 11.77
C ALA A 73 6.98 13.20 11.42
N THR A 74 6.97 12.04 12.07
CA THR A 74 7.95 10.97 11.82
C THR A 74 7.74 10.33 10.45
N ALA A 75 6.49 10.09 10.05
CA ALA A 75 6.17 9.55 8.73
C ALA A 75 6.69 10.48 7.62
N SER A 76 6.52 11.79 7.77
CA SER A 76 7.02 12.79 6.82
C SER A 76 8.55 12.78 6.75
N GLN A 77 9.24 12.73 7.90
CA GLN A 77 10.70 12.67 7.93
C GLN A 77 11.24 11.42 7.20
N MET A 78 10.66 10.25 7.48
CA MET A 78 11.08 9.01 6.83
C MET A 78 10.77 9.02 5.32
N TYR A 79 9.59 9.53 4.93
CA TYR A 79 9.23 9.64 3.53
C TYR A 79 10.12 10.62 2.76
N SER A 80 10.40 11.80 3.32
CA SER A 80 11.33 12.76 2.73
C SER A 80 12.75 12.22 2.62
N ALA A 81 13.23 11.45 3.61
CA ALA A 81 14.53 10.79 3.52
C ALA A 81 14.58 9.77 2.37
N ASN A 82 13.53 8.95 2.20
CA ASN A 82 13.43 8.00 1.09
C ASN A 82 13.43 8.71 -0.27
N LEU A 83 12.65 9.79 -0.42
CA LEU A 83 12.63 10.59 -1.64
C LEU A 83 13.99 11.25 -1.92
N GLY A 84 14.63 11.81 -0.89
CA GLY A 84 15.95 12.41 -1.01
C GLY A 84 17.01 11.42 -1.47
N ASN A 85 17.03 10.23 -0.87
CA ASN A 85 17.93 9.14 -1.27
C ASN A 85 17.66 8.67 -2.70
N PHE A 86 16.39 8.55 -3.08
CA PHE A 86 16.01 8.17 -4.44
C PHE A 86 16.48 9.19 -5.48
N VAL A 87 16.26 10.49 -5.23
CA VAL A 87 16.72 11.55 -6.14
C VAL A 87 18.24 11.60 -6.20
N GLU A 88 18.93 11.55 -5.06
CA GLU A 88 20.41 11.57 -5.00
C GLU A 88 21.02 10.40 -5.78
N HIS A 89 20.39 9.23 -5.77
CA HIS A 89 20.85 8.06 -6.52
C HIS A 89 20.86 8.29 -8.04
N PHE A 90 19.87 9.03 -8.57
CA PHE A 90 19.73 9.32 -10.00
C PHE A 90 20.22 10.71 -10.41
N TRP A 91 20.78 11.49 -9.48
CA TRP A 91 21.21 12.85 -9.75
C TRP A 91 22.63 12.88 -10.32
N ASP A 92 22.78 13.39 -11.54
CA ASP A 92 24.08 13.71 -12.11
C ASP A 92 24.57 15.06 -11.57
N LYS A 93 25.61 15.02 -10.73
CA LYS A 93 26.19 16.20 -10.09
C LYS A 93 26.91 17.14 -11.08
N GLU A 94 27.46 16.59 -12.15
CA GLU A 94 28.21 17.35 -13.15
C GLU A 94 27.26 18.08 -14.10
N ASN A 95 26.33 17.32 -14.68
CA ASN A 95 25.38 17.83 -15.67
C ASN A 95 24.15 18.50 -15.02
N LYS A 96 23.97 18.36 -13.70
CA LYS A 96 22.84 18.91 -12.91
C LYS A 96 21.49 18.50 -13.47
N VAL A 97 21.38 17.23 -13.85
CA VAL A 97 20.17 16.63 -14.40
C VAL A 97 19.83 15.35 -13.65
N LEU A 98 18.54 15.02 -13.62
CA LEU A 98 18.10 13.70 -13.18
C LEU A 98 18.27 12.72 -14.34
N THR A 99 19.11 11.72 -14.16
CA THR A 99 19.37 10.71 -15.18
C THR A 99 18.30 9.64 -15.12
N VAL A 100 17.64 9.41 -16.26
CA VAL A 100 16.68 8.31 -16.43
C VAL A 100 17.39 7.17 -17.16
N ASP A 101 18.06 6.32 -16.40
CA ASP A 101 18.63 5.09 -16.93
C ASP A 101 17.57 3.97 -16.89
N GLN A 102 17.06 3.59 -18.07
CA GLN A 102 16.05 2.53 -18.16
C GLN A 102 16.62 1.11 -17.96
N GLU A 103 17.94 0.95 -17.91
CA GLU A 103 18.58 -0.33 -17.60
C GLU A 103 18.80 -0.53 -16.09
N ASP A 104 18.71 0.54 -15.29
CA ASP A 104 18.82 0.46 -13.83
C ASP A 104 17.60 -0.25 -13.21
N GLU A 105 17.84 -1.22 -12.33
CA GLU A 105 16.79 -2.06 -11.73
C GLU A 105 15.83 -1.25 -10.85
N ILE A 106 16.33 -0.25 -10.13
CA ILE A 106 15.51 0.61 -9.25
C ILE A 106 14.62 1.50 -10.13
N MET A 107 15.18 2.08 -11.20
CA MET A 107 14.43 2.88 -12.15
C MET A 107 13.38 2.05 -12.88
N GLN A 108 13.69 0.83 -13.34
CA GLN A 108 12.70 -0.06 -13.97
C GLN A 108 11.53 -0.40 -13.04
N GLY A 109 11.80 -0.54 -11.74
CA GLY A 109 10.78 -0.79 -10.72
C GLY A 109 9.88 0.42 -10.45
N ALA A 110 10.43 1.64 -10.53
CA ALA A 110 9.72 2.88 -10.20
C ALA A 110 9.07 3.58 -11.42
N LEU A 111 9.66 3.46 -12.60
CA LEU A 111 9.28 4.22 -13.80
C LEU A 111 8.08 3.57 -14.52
N ILE A 112 6.93 4.23 -14.45
CA ILE A 112 5.70 3.77 -15.12
C ILE A 112 5.60 4.32 -16.55
N THR A 113 5.84 5.62 -16.73
CA THR A 113 5.73 6.33 -18.01
C THR A 113 6.94 7.22 -18.26
N HIS A 114 7.37 7.35 -19.51
CA HIS A 114 8.43 8.25 -19.92
C HIS A 114 8.19 8.73 -21.36
N ASN A 115 8.37 10.04 -21.62
CA ASN A 115 8.16 10.65 -22.95
C ASN A 115 6.79 10.35 -23.61
N GLY A 116 5.73 10.29 -22.81
CA GLY A 116 4.38 10.02 -23.31
C GLY A 116 4.07 8.55 -23.57
N GLU A 117 5.03 7.65 -23.33
CA GLU A 117 4.84 6.20 -23.48
C GLU A 117 4.87 5.52 -22.11
N ILE A 118 4.10 4.43 -22.00
CA ILE A 118 4.23 3.51 -20.86
C ILE A 118 5.51 2.73 -21.08
N VAL A 119 6.37 2.64 -20.07
CA VAL A 119 7.63 1.88 -20.15
C VAL A 119 7.60 0.65 -19.24
N SER A 120 6.86 0.70 -18.14
CA SER A 120 6.72 -0.43 -17.22
C SER A 120 6.07 -1.64 -17.90
N LYS A 121 6.80 -2.76 -17.89
CA LYS A 121 6.35 -4.05 -18.44
C LYS A 121 5.03 -4.50 -17.80
N MET A 122 4.87 -4.28 -16.49
CA MET A 122 3.65 -4.63 -15.76
C MET A 122 2.43 -3.90 -16.32
N TYR A 123 2.52 -2.58 -16.49
CA TYR A 123 1.39 -1.77 -16.95
C TYR A 123 1.09 -1.96 -18.43
N LYS A 124 2.12 -2.17 -19.28
CA LYS A 124 1.92 -2.57 -20.69
C LYS A 124 1.07 -3.83 -20.80
N ASN A 125 1.37 -4.84 -19.99
CA ASN A 125 0.64 -6.11 -20.00
C ASN A 125 -0.81 -5.99 -19.50
N ILE A 126 -1.10 -5.01 -18.64
CA ILE A 126 -2.45 -4.76 -18.13
C ILE A 126 -3.28 -3.99 -19.15
N MET A 127 -2.70 -2.99 -19.82
CA MET A 127 -3.44 -2.14 -20.78
C MET A 127 -3.63 -2.77 -22.16
N ASN A 128 -2.79 -3.74 -22.53
CA ASN A 128 -2.92 -4.49 -23.79
C ASN A 128 -3.84 -5.72 -23.68
N LYS A 129 -4.49 -5.93 -22.52
CA LYS A 129 -5.52 -6.95 -22.29
C LYS A 129 -6.89 -6.30 -22.27
#